data_AF-A0A0Q8YQ18-F1
#
_entry.id   AF-A0A0Q8YQ18-F1
#
_cell.length_a   1.000
_cell.length_b   1.000
_cell.length_c   1.000
_cell.angle_alpha   90.00
_cell.angle_beta   90.00
_cell.angle_gamma   90.00
#
_symmetry.space_group_name_H-M   'P 1'
#
loop_
_entity.id
_entity.type
_entity.pdbx_description
1 polymer ?
#
loop_
_entity_poly.entity_id
_entity_poly.type
_entity_poly.pdbx_seq_one_letter_code
_entity_poly.pdbx_strand_id
1 'polypeptide(L)'
;MNARDWCASSLHEERIAHALWDLADPTPTEVRKILNELGYIDERIHDLKQSGAATHFFLDLRDQGGRLCLDGSAAGEQTVVDKCVAPVTGPFTPGERKA
;
A
#
# COMPACT_ATOMS: atom_id res chain seq x y z
N MET A 1 -7.71 -1.28 14.87
CA MET A 1 -6.61 -2.19 14.53
C MET A 1 -6.34 -3.08 15.72
N ASN A 2 -6.13 -4.39 15.54
CA ASN A 2 -5.77 -5.30 16.63
C ASN A 2 -4.25 -5.55 16.67
N ALA A 3 -3.74 -6.29 17.67
CA ALA A 3 -2.30 -6.56 17.79
C ALA A 3 -1.74 -7.39 16.62
N ARG A 4 -2.53 -8.29 16.03
CA ARG A 4 -2.15 -9.08 14.87
C ARG A 4 -1.97 -8.21 13.63
N ASP A 5 -2.91 -7.28 13.39
CA ASP A 5 -2.82 -6.30 12.31
C ASP A 5 -1.54 -5.46 12.45
N TRP A 6 -1.21 -5.05 13.68
CA TRP A 6 -0.04 -4.21 13.96
C TRP A 6 1.28 -4.96 13.75
N CYS A 7 1.37 -6.22 14.16
CA CYS A 7 2.56 -7.04 13.91
C CYS A 7 2.73 -7.37 12.42
N ALA A 8 1.63 -7.64 11.71
CA ALA A 8 1.68 -7.93 10.29
C ALA A 8 2.06 -6.70 9.45
N SER A 9 1.63 -5.51 9.87
CA SER A 9 1.84 -4.28 9.09
C SER A 9 3.32 -3.99 8.86
N SER A 10 4.16 -4.06 9.90
CA SER A 10 5.59 -3.73 9.80
C SER A 10 6.32 -4.54 8.72
N LEU A 11 6.00 -5.83 8.60
CA LEU A 11 6.63 -6.70 7.59
C LEU A 11 6.19 -6.33 6.17
N HIS A 12 4.91 -5.98 5.99
CA HIS A 12 4.41 -5.55 4.68
C HIS A 12 4.95 -4.17 4.30
N GLU A 13 4.97 -3.23 5.25
CA GLU A 13 5.52 -1.88 5.08
C GLU A 13 6.98 -1.94 4.60
N GLU A 14 7.86 -2.64 5.33
CA GLU A 14 9.28 -2.79 5.00
C GLU A 14 9.49 -3.45 3.64
N ARG A 15 8.80 -4.56 3.39
CA ARG A 15 8.93 -5.33 2.14
C ARG A 15 8.56 -4.50 0.90
N ILE A 16 7.51 -3.69 0.99
CA ILE A 16 7.06 -2.85 -0.12
C ILE A 16 7.98 -1.64 -0.27
N ALA A 17 8.34 -0.97 0.83
CA ALA A 17 9.24 0.17 0.79
C ALA A 17 10.58 -0.20 0.12
N HIS A 18 11.16 -1.34 0.50
CA HIS A 18 12.40 -1.83 -0.09
C HIS A 18 12.27 -2.14 -1.59
N ALA A 19 11.15 -2.74 -2.03
CA ALA A 19 10.95 -3.09 -3.43
C ALA A 19 10.74 -1.87 -4.34
N LEU A 20 10.29 -0.74 -3.78
CA LEU A 20 9.99 0.48 -4.53
C LEU A 20 11.08 1.56 -4.40
N TRP A 21 12.05 1.36 -3.50
CA TRP A 21 13.04 2.37 -3.09
C TRP A 21 13.87 2.97 -4.24
N ASP A 22 14.23 2.17 -5.25
CA ASP A 22 15.09 2.64 -6.35
C ASP A 22 14.31 3.19 -7.56
N LEU A 23 12.98 3.30 -7.47
CA LEU A 23 12.15 3.77 -8.58
C LEU A 23 12.02 5.30 -8.56
N ALA A 24 12.81 5.97 -9.39
CA ALA A 24 12.64 7.39 -9.66
C ALA A 24 11.49 7.64 -10.64
N ASP A 25 10.55 8.52 -10.27
CA ASP A 25 9.33 8.85 -11.05
C ASP A 25 8.53 7.61 -11.52
N PRO A 26 8.12 6.73 -10.58
CA PRO A 26 7.49 5.46 -10.93
C PRO A 26 6.13 5.68 -11.57
N THR A 27 5.85 4.97 -12.66
CA THR A 27 4.51 4.94 -13.26
C THR A 27 3.56 4.00 -12.49
N PRO A 28 2.23 4.21 -12.59
CA PRO A 28 1.23 3.27 -12.04
C PRO A 28 1.44 1.84 -12.52
N THR A 29 1.84 1.65 -13.79
CA THR A 29 2.07 0.32 -14.36
C THR A 29 3.27 -0.38 -13.71
N GLU A 30 4.37 0.33 -13.46
CA GLU A 30 5.56 -0.23 -12.81
C GLU A 30 5.27 -0.61 -11.36
N VAL A 31 4.61 0.27 -10.61
CA VAL A 31 4.23 0.00 -9.22
C VAL A 31 3.28 -1.20 -9.15
N ARG A 32 2.28 -1.28 -10.03
CA ARG A 32 1.39 -2.46 -10.12
C ARG A 32 2.19 -3.74 -10.33
N LYS A 33 3.09 -3.73 -11.30
CA LYS A 33 3.89 -4.90 -11.65
C LYS A 33 4.69 -5.40 -10.44
N ILE A 34 5.36 -4.49 -9.72
CA ILE A 34 6.16 -4.84 -8.55
C ILE A 34 5.29 -5.35 -7.40
N LEU A 35 4.14 -4.72 -7.12
CA LEU A 35 3.20 -5.20 -6.12
C LEU A 35 2.67 -6.61 -6.47
N ASN A 36 2.39 -6.86 -7.75
CA ASN A 36 1.97 -8.18 -8.23
C ASN A 36 3.10 -9.22 -8.11
N GLU A 37 4.36 -8.86 -8.38
CA GLU A 37 5.54 -9.72 -8.17
C GLU A 37 5.76 -10.04 -6.67
N LEU A 38 5.36 -9.14 -5.77
CA LEU A 38 5.30 -9.40 -4.33
C LEU A 38 4.07 -10.25 -3.92
N GLY A 39 3.19 -10.60 -4.85
CA GLY A 39 2.02 -11.44 -4.60
C GLY A 39 0.80 -10.70 -4.05
N TYR A 40 0.78 -9.37 -4.11
CA TYR A 40 -0.46 -8.61 -3.93
C TYR A 40 -1.26 -8.68 -5.23
N ILE A 41 -2.47 -9.23 -5.19
CA ILE A 41 -3.32 -9.35 -6.38
C ILE A 41 -3.99 -8.01 -6.71
N ASP A 42 -4.37 -7.82 -7.98
CA ASP A 42 -4.93 -6.55 -8.48
C ASP A 42 -6.18 -6.11 -7.70
N GLU A 43 -7.00 -7.04 -7.22
CA GLU A 43 -8.20 -6.75 -6.43
C GLU A 43 -7.90 -6.08 -5.08
N ARG A 44 -6.65 -6.17 -4.60
CA ARG A 44 -6.19 -5.52 -3.36
C ARG A 44 -5.48 -4.20 -3.60
N ILE A 45 -5.21 -3.83 -4.86
CA ILE A 45 -4.48 -2.62 -5.22
C ILE A 45 -5.49 -1.54 -5.61
N HIS A 46 -5.62 -0.50 -4.78
CA HIS A 46 -6.61 0.56 -4.95
C HIS A 46 -5.97 1.93 -5.15
N ASP A 47 -6.70 2.85 -5.80
CA ASP A 47 -6.30 4.23 -6.09
C ASP A 47 -4.87 4.39 -6.61
N LEU A 48 -4.41 3.44 -7.42
CA LEU A 48 -3.08 3.46 -8.01
C LEU A 48 -2.99 4.57 -9.05
N LYS A 49 -2.34 5.69 -8.69
CA LYS A 49 -2.30 6.89 -9.52
C LYS A 49 -1.01 7.68 -9.32
N GLN A 50 -0.51 8.29 -10.38
CA GLN A 50 0.64 9.19 -10.33
C GLN A 50 0.20 10.60 -9.93
N SER A 51 1.00 11.27 -9.10
CA SER A 51 0.87 12.68 -8.74
C SER A 51 2.26 13.30 -8.64
N GLY A 52 2.60 14.19 -9.58
CA GLY A 52 3.97 14.68 -9.70
C GLY A 52 4.94 13.52 -9.96
N ALA A 53 6.04 13.47 -9.20
CA ALA A 53 7.07 12.44 -9.30
C ALA A 53 6.79 11.18 -8.44
N ALA A 54 5.60 11.07 -7.84
CA ALA A 54 5.22 9.96 -6.98
C ALA A 54 4.05 9.17 -7.56
N THR A 55 4.02 7.87 -7.31
CA THR A 55 2.83 7.04 -7.53
C THR A 55 2.24 6.61 -6.20
N HIS A 56 1.00 7.01 -5.96
CA HIS A 56 0.23 6.67 -4.77
C HIS A 56 -0.59 5.40 -4.98
N PHE A 57 -0.79 4.65 -3.91
CA PHE A 57 -1.64 3.47 -3.91
C PHE A 57 -2.17 3.17 -2.51
N PHE A 58 -3.19 2.32 -2.44
CA PHE A 58 -3.56 1.64 -1.20
C PHE A 58 -3.53 0.12 -1.41
N LEU A 59 -3.20 -0.61 -0.35
CA LEU A 59 -3.36 -2.06 -0.29
C LEU A 59 -4.43 -2.45 0.71
N ASP A 60 -5.43 -3.20 0.25
CA ASP A 60 -6.41 -3.87 1.11
C ASP A 60 -5.81 -5.17 1.67
N LEU A 61 -5.39 -5.13 2.94
CA LEU A 61 -4.85 -6.28 3.66
C LEU A 61 -5.83 -6.84 4.69
N ARG A 62 -7.14 -6.58 4.52
CA ARG A 62 -8.17 -7.18 5.37
C ARG A 62 -8.15 -8.71 5.17
N ASP A 63 -7.89 -9.42 6.26
CA ASP A 63 -7.95 -10.88 6.32
C ASP A 63 -8.61 -11.32 7.63
N GLN A 64 -9.44 -12.37 7.59
CA GLN A 64 -10.16 -12.95 8.74
C GLN A 64 -10.80 -11.92 9.70
N GLY A 65 -11.44 -10.87 9.17
CA GLY A 65 -12.05 -9.80 9.97
C GLY A 65 -11.10 -8.72 10.46
N GLY A 66 -9.86 -8.71 9.96
CA GLY A 66 -8.88 -7.63 10.15
C GLY A 66 -9.27 -6.33 9.47
N ARG A 67 -8.58 -5.25 9.84
CA ARG A 67 -8.83 -3.89 9.33
C ARG A 67 -7.62 -3.24 8.69
N LEU A 68 -6.55 -4.02 8.51
CA LEU A 68 -5.29 -3.51 8.02
C LEU A 68 -5.42 -3.08 6.56
N CYS A 69 -4.93 -1.89 6.27
CA CYS A 69 -4.56 -1.48 4.93
C CYS A 69 -3.20 -0.79 4.96
N LEU A 70 -2.59 -0.59 3.80
CA LEU A 70 -1.41 0.26 3.66
C LEU A 70 -1.71 1.43 2.73
N ASP A 71 -1.20 2.60 3.06
CA ASP A 71 -1.14 3.79 2.20
C ASP A 71 0.30 3.96 1.75
N GLY A 72 0.52 3.93 0.44
CA GLY A 72 1.84 3.96 -0.16
C GLY A 72 2.03 5.14 -1.10
N SER A 73 3.23 5.69 -1.05
CA SER A 73 3.74 6.70 -1.98
C SER A 73 5.10 6.24 -2.47
N ALA A 74 5.18 5.75 -3.70
CA ALA A 74 6.42 5.35 -4.35
C ALA A 74 7.08 6.59 -4.98
N ALA A 75 8.29 6.95 -4.53
CA ALA A 75 8.98 8.16 -4.93
C ALA A 75 10.52 8.04 -4.77
N GLY A 76 11.09 6.92 -5.20
CA GLY A 76 12.50 6.61 -5.00
C GLY A 76 12.85 6.52 -3.51
N GLU A 77 13.93 7.17 -3.10
CA GLU A 77 14.39 7.23 -1.70
C GLU A 77 13.37 7.91 -0.75
N GLN A 78 12.38 8.62 -1.30
CA GLN A 78 11.28 9.22 -0.53
C GLN A 78 10.06 8.29 -0.45
N THR A 79 10.23 7.01 -0.78
CA THR A 79 9.14 6.04 -0.69
C THR A 79 8.68 5.89 0.76
N VAL A 80 7.38 6.05 0.97
CA VAL A 80 6.73 5.87 2.28
C VAL A 80 5.61 4.85 2.12
N VAL A 81 5.52 3.93 3.06
CA VAL A 81 4.44 2.94 3.16
C VAL A 81 4.02 2.88 4.62
N ASP A 82 2.81 3.32 4.92
CA ASP A 82 2.29 3.40 6.28
C ASP A 82 1.00 2.59 6.42
N LYS A 83 0.75 2.06 7.61
CA LYS A 83 -0.52 1.42 7.93
C LYS A 83 -1.67 2.42 8.00
N CYS A 84 -2.79 2.02 7.40
CA CYS A 84 -4.08 2.65 7.56
C CYS A 84 -5.11 1.66 8.12
N VAL A 85 -6.31 2.17 8.42
CA VAL A 85 -7.43 1.37 8.93
C VAL A 85 -8.61 1.47 7.98
N ALA A 86 -9.04 0.32 7.46
CA ALA A 86 -10.25 0.22 6.64
C ALA A 86 -11.47 -0.30 7.47
N PRO A 87 -12.71 -0.09 7.00
CA PRO A 87 -13.88 -0.78 7.51
C PRO A 87 -13.75 -2.32 7.34
N VAL A 88 -14.21 -3.08 8.34
CA VAL A 88 -14.12 -4.57 8.33
C VAL A 88 -14.88 -5.18 7.16
N THR A 89 -16.03 -4.60 6.81
CA THR A 89 -16.96 -5.11 5.80
C THR A 89 -17.27 -4.05 4.75
N GLY A 90 -17.77 -4.50 3.60
CA GLY A 90 -18.12 -3.64 2.48
C GLY A 90 -16.94 -3.30 1.56
N PRO A 91 -17.19 -2.47 0.53
CA PRO A 91 -16.17 -2.03 -0.41
C PRO A 91 -14.96 -1.42 0.30
N PHE A 92 -13.78 -1.62 -0.27
CA PHE A 92 -12.59 -0.96 0.24
C PHE A 92 -12.74 0.56 0.10
N THR A 93 -12.68 1.25 1.23
CA THR A 93 -12.68 2.71 1.33
C THR A 93 -11.54 3.08 2.28
N PRO A 94 -10.39 3.50 1.76
CA PRO A 94 -9.29 3.94 2.60
C PRO A 94 -9.71 5.24 3.32
N GLY A 95 -9.14 5.48 4.51
CA GLY A 95 -9.28 6.78 5.17
C GLY A 95 -8.64 7.89 4.34
N GLU A 96 -8.87 9.15 4.72
CA GLU A 96 -8.16 10.28 4.11
C GLU A 96 -6.64 10.08 4.28
N ARG A 97 -5.89 10.30 3.18
CA ARG A 97 -4.43 10.33 3.26
C ARG A 97 -4.04 11.41 4.24
N LYS A 98 -3.18 11.06 5.21
CA LYS A 98 -2.59 12.04 6.12
C LYS A 98 -1.65 12.91 5.27
N ALA A 99 -1.94 14.20 5.18
CA ALA A 99 -1.08 15.18 4.53
C ALA A 99 0.20 15.45 5.33
#